data_AF-V6SXR8-F1
#
_entry.id   AF-V6SXR8-F1
#
_cell.length_a   1.000
_cell.length_b   1.000
_cell.length_c   1.000
_cell.angle_alpha   90.00
_cell.angle_beta   90.00
_cell.angle_gamma   90.00
#
_symmetry.space_group_name_H-M   'P 1'
#
loop_
_entity.id
_entity.type
_entity.pdbx_description
1 polymer ?
#
loop_
_entity_poly.entity_id
_entity_poly.type
_entity_poly.pdbx_seq_one_letter_code
_entity_poly.pdbx_strand_id
1 'polypeptide(L)'
;MLKKIANFRHNWIPVLAISLLAVFGLMIIFLDVDLPASRVSQFDGKHILVLMVFGSVVAPVLEEFSFRGFFSNNSKLKKVALVGFLSYTSLVLYSNYSIGFAMANALIFLVLITLYSKFKNNIIFVLFVITNAVVFGLIHYSAEDFIGQLNPYVLTQIAWGLLFTWITINSRLTMAMVFHGALNLVLLTNFLINLQFVSEETTVIEKDNVKISYQQVPVLDSNNTTVNYEPDKVIGKNTTIKSLLDVALYDSNLKGKYSSIVPVARYNFTIEFKDDKRNVAALIELLQEEEMVIKN
;
A
#
# COMPACT_ATOMS: atom_id res chain seq x y z
N MET A 1 6.76 -34.49 -10.83
CA MET A 1 8.14 -34.48 -11.36
C MET A 1 8.78 -33.14 -11.01
N LEU A 2 9.51 -33.07 -9.89
CA LEU A 2 10.20 -31.84 -9.46
C LEU A 2 11.44 -31.63 -10.35
N LYS A 3 11.41 -30.61 -11.22
CA LYS A 3 12.64 -30.18 -11.89
C LYS A 3 13.63 -29.71 -10.83
N LYS A 4 14.88 -30.15 -10.89
CA LYS A 4 15.96 -29.59 -10.06
C LYS A 4 16.02 -28.08 -10.31
N ILE A 5 16.21 -27.29 -9.24
CA ILE A 5 16.29 -25.81 -9.30
C ILE A 5 17.36 -25.33 -10.31
N ALA A 6 18.41 -26.13 -10.50
CA ALA A 6 19.46 -25.89 -11.50
C ALA A 6 18.95 -25.81 -12.96
N ASN A 7 17.75 -26.32 -13.26
CA ASN A 7 17.17 -26.31 -14.60
C ASN A 7 16.33 -25.05 -14.89
N PHE A 8 16.15 -24.16 -13.92
CA PHE A 8 15.45 -22.89 -14.14
C PHE A 8 16.37 -21.84 -14.76
N ARG A 9 15.79 -21.01 -15.63
CA ARG A 9 16.49 -19.94 -16.34
C ARG A 9 16.57 -18.70 -15.45
N HIS A 10 17.66 -17.95 -15.63
CA HIS A 10 17.87 -16.65 -14.98
C HIS A 10 17.76 -16.69 -13.45
N ASN A 11 18.40 -17.69 -12.82
CA ASN A 11 18.42 -17.85 -11.35
C ASN A 11 19.07 -16.68 -10.60
N TRP A 12 19.74 -15.76 -11.28
CA TRP A 12 20.18 -14.50 -10.69
C TRP A 12 19.01 -13.62 -10.21
N ILE A 13 17.82 -13.75 -10.81
CA ILE A 13 16.63 -12.96 -10.44
C ILE A 13 16.17 -13.28 -9.01
N PRO A 14 15.86 -14.54 -8.63
CA PRO A 14 15.45 -14.86 -7.28
C PRO A 14 16.58 -14.65 -6.26
N VAL A 15 17.85 -14.82 -6.66
CA VAL A 15 19.00 -14.48 -5.80
C VAL A 15 18.99 -12.98 -5.47
N LEU A 16 18.85 -12.12 -6.48
CA LEU A 16 18.75 -10.67 -6.27
C LEU A 16 17.53 -10.30 -5.41
N ALA A 17 16.37 -10.92 -5.65
CA ALA A 17 15.17 -10.66 -4.87
C ALA A 17 15.36 -11.01 -3.38
N ILE A 18 15.94 -12.18 -3.08
CA ILE A 18 16.23 -12.60 -1.70
C ILE A 18 17.25 -11.66 -1.06
N SER A 19 18.28 -11.24 -1.80
CA SER A 19 19.25 -10.25 -1.29
C SER A 19 18.59 -8.92 -0.94
N LEU A 20 17.65 -8.44 -1.77
CA LEU A 20 16.89 -7.22 -1.48
C LEU A 20 15.98 -7.37 -0.25
N LEU A 21 15.32 -8.52 -0.07
CA LEU A 21 14.54 -8.81 1.14
C LEU A 21 15.42 -8.87 2.39
N ALA A 22 16.63 -9.44 2.29
CA ALA A 22 17.59 -9.46 3.38
C ALA A 22 18.06 -8.04 3.74
N VAL A 23 18.38 -7.22 2.74
CA VAL A 23 18.75 -5.80 2.96
C VAL A 23 17.60 -5.04 3.61
N PHE A 24 16.37 -5.22 3.12
CA PHE A 24 15.18 -4.65 3.75
C PHE A 24 15.06 -5.06 5.23
N GLY A 25 15.20 -6.36 5.53
CA GLY A 25 15.13 -6.86 6.90
C GLY A 25 16.20 -6.25 7.81
N LEU A 26 17.43 -6.09 7.30
CA LEU A 26 18.50 -5.39 8.04
C LEU A 26 18.15 -3.91 8.26
N MET A 27 17.61 -3.22 7.25
CA MET A 27 17.20 -1.83 7.39
C MET A 27 16.11 -1.66 8.45
N ILE A 28 15.10 -2.52 8.48
CA ILE A 28 14.03 -2.44 9.51
C ILE A 28 14.56 -2.73 10.93
N ILE A 29 15.58 -3.57 11.08
CA ILE A 29 16.16 -3.89 12.40
C ILE A 29 17.07 -2.77 12.91
N PHE A 30 17.85 -2.15 12.02
CA PHE A 30 18.92 -1.22 12.41
C PHE A 30 18.59 0.25 12.19
N LEU A 31 17.52 0.55 11.46
CA LEU A 31 17.06 1.92 11.21
C LEU A 31 15.68 2.09 11.83
N ASP A 32 15.47 3.25 12.42
CA ASP A 32 14.16 3.70 12.85
C ASP A 32 13.40 4.20 11.61
N VAL A 33 12.48 3.39 11.10
CA VAL A 33 11.82 3.62 9.80
C VAL A 33 10.32 3.68 9.99
N ASP A 34 9.78 4.87 9.76
CA ASP A 34 8.34 5.10 9.79
C ASP A 34 7.61 4.45 8.60
N LEU A 35 6.35 4.10 8.82
CA LEU A 35 5.46 3.66 7.75
C LEU A 35 5.16 4.83 6.80
N PRO A 36 5.26 4.65 5.47
CA PRO A 36 4.99 5.73 4.52
C PRO A 36 3.51 6.14 4.54
N ALA A 37 3.23 7.44 4.70
CA ALA A 37 1.87 7.98 4.83
C ALA A 37 0.98 7.68 3.61
N SER A 38 1.56 7.62 2.40
CA SER A 38 0.81 7.28 1.18
C SER A 38 0.20 5.87 1.24
N ARG A 39 0.87 4.92 1.91
CA ARG A 39 0.41 3.53 2.04
C ARG A 39 -0.81 3.45 2.93
N VAL A 40 -0.81 4.23 4.00
CA VAL A 40 -1.87 4.27 4.99
C VAL A 40 -3.12 4.95 4.42
N SER A 41 -2.93 6.13 3.82
CA SER A 41 -4.03 6.94 3.26
C SER A 41 -4.81 6.24 2.14
N GLN A 42 -4.16 5.40 1.33
CA GLN A 42 -4.79 4.69 0.21
C GLN A 42 -5.89 3.71 0.65
N PHE A 43 -5.82 3.18 1.86
CA PHE A 43 -6.77 2.21 2.40
C PHE A 43 -7.84 2.84 3.31
N ASP A 44 -7.63 4.09 3.73
CA ASP A 44 -8.44 4.71 4.77
C ASP A 44 -9.88 4.99 4.32
N GLY A 45 -10.84 4.53 5.14
CA GLY A 45 -12.29 4.61 4.89
C GLY A 45 -12.84 3.57 3.90
N LYS A 46 -12.02 2.65 3.38
CA LYS A 46 -12.51 1.59 2.48
C LYS A 46 -13.09 0.41 3.28
N HIS A 47 -14.04 -0.32 2.69
CA HIS A 47 -14.59 -1.52 3.31
C HIS A 47 -13.58 -2.67 3.25
N ILE A 48 -13.26 -3.30 4.39
CA ILE A 48 -12.20 -4.31 4.47
C ILE A 48 -12.42 -5.49 3.50
N LEU A 49 -13.65 -6.00 3.38
CA LEU A 49 -13.95 -7.10 2.43
C LEU A 49 -13.71 -6.70 0.96
N VAL A 50 -13.99 -5.44 0.60
CA VAL A 50 -13.71 -4.93 -0.76
C VAL A 50 -12.21 -4.86 -0.98
N LEU A 51 -11.44 -4.41 0.02
CA LEU A 51 -9.98 -4.41 -0.02
C LEU A 51 -9.42 -5.82 -0.18
N MET A 52 -9.98 -6.81 0.52
CA MET A 52 -9.55 -8.20 0.41
C MET A 52 -9.76 -8.75 -1.00
N VAL A 53 -10.98 -8.63 -1.54
CA VAL A 53 -11.29 -9.13 -2.89
C VAL A 53 -10.47 -8.40 -3.95
N PHE A 54 -10.44 -7.07 -3.89
CA PHE A 54 -9.69 -6.27 -4.86
C PHE A 54 -8.19 -6.55 -4.76
N GLY A 55 -7.61 -6.50 -3.57
CA GLY A 55 -6.17 -6.64 -3.33
C GLY A 55 -5.63 -8.06 -3.54
N SER A 56 -6.43 -9.11 -3.36
CA SER A 56 -5.98 -10.50 -3.56
C SER A 56 -6.37 -11.11 -4.90
N VAL A 57 -7.34 -10.53 -5.62
CA VAL A 57 -7.83 -11.10 -6.89
C VAL A 57 -7.67 -10.11 -8.03
N VAL A 58 -8.30 -8.94 -7.93
CA VAL A 58 -8.39 -8.00 -9.08
C VAL A 58 -7.05 -7.32 -9.35
N ALA A 59 -6.45 -6.71 -8.34
CA ALA A 59 -5.19 -5.98 -8.46
C ALA A 59 -4.03 -6.89 -8.93
N PRO A 60 -3.79 -8.08 -8.34
CA PRO A 60 -2.75 -8.99 -8.82
C PRO A 60 -2.92 -9.37 -10.29
N VAL A 61 -4.15 -9.60 -10.76
CA VAL A 61 -4.38 -9.91 -12.18
C VAL A 61 -4.01 -8.73 -13.08
N LEU A 62 -4.47 -7.52 -12.75
CA LEU A 62 -4.18 -6.31 -13.53
C LEU A 62 -2.68 -5.97 -13.53
N GLU A 63 -2.05 -6.05 -12.37
CA GLU A 63 -0.63 -5.77 -12.17
C GLU A 63 0.23 -6.79 -12.92
N GLU A 64 -0.03 -8.09 -12.76
CA GLU A 64 0.75 -9.11 -13.47
C GLU A 64 0.55 -9.03 -15.00
N PHE A 65 -0.66 -8.73 -15.49
CA PHE A 65 -0.85 -8.50 -16.92
C PHE A 65 -0.01 -7.32 -17.42
N SER A 66 -0.03 -6.21 -16.68
CA SER A 66 0.63 -4.96 -17.09
C SER A 66 2.16 -5.08 -17.01
N PHE A 67 2.69 -5.63 -15.92
CA PHE A 67 4.13 -5.70 -15.70
C PHE A 67 4.76 -6.96 -16.31
N ARG A 68 4.10 -8.11 -16.23
CA ARG A 68 4.74 -9.42 -16.53
C ARG A 68 4.31 -10.03 -17.86
N GLY A 69 3.21 -9.55 -18.46
CA GLY A 69 2.72 -10.11 -19.71
C GLY A 69 3.72 -10.06 -20.87
N PHE A 70 4.71 -9.16 -20.84
CA PHE A 70 5.83 -9.11 -21.80
C PHE A 70 6.76 -10.32 -21.75
N PHE A 71 6.93 -10.92 -20.58
CA PHE A 71 7.77 -12.10 -20.36
C PHE A 71 7.03 -13.40 -20.72
N SER A 72 5.75 -13.31 -21.07
CA SER A 72 4.99 -14.45 -21.60
C SER A 72 5.48 -14.89 -22.97
N ASN A 73 5.35 -16.18 -23.29
CA ASN A 73 5.64 -16.69 -24.63
C ASN A 73 4.59 -16.28 -25.68
N ASN A 74 3.43 -15.77 -25.27
CA ASN A 74 2.32 -15.43 -26.17
C ASN A 74 2.43 -13.98 -26.70
N SER A 75 2.54 -13.82 -28.02
CA SER A 75 2.67 -12.51 -28.69
C SER A 75 1.47 -11.58 -28.49
N LYS A 76 0.25 -12.11 -28.34
CA LYS A 76 -0.94 -11.30 -28.01
C LYS A 76 -0.84 -10.75 -26.59
N LEU A 77 -0.39 -11.57 -25.63
CA LEU A 77 -0.19 -11.14 -24.25
C LEU A 77 0.87 -10.03 -24.13
N LYS A 78 1.92 -10.07 -24.95
CA LYS A 78 2.92 -8.99 -24.99
C LYS A 78 2.32 -7.65 -25.42
N LYS A 79 1.41 -7.65 -26.40
CA LYS A 79 0.70 -6.44 -26.84
C LYS A 79 -0.25 -5.92 -25.77
N VAL A 80 -1.01 -6.82 -25.14
CA VAL A 80 -1.91 -6.47 -24.03
C VAL A 80 -1.12 -5.91 -22.86
N ALA A 81 0.03 -6.50 -22.53
CA ALA A 81 0.92 -6.00 -21.49
C ALA A 81 1.46 -4.62 -21.81
N LEU A 82 1.74 -4.30 -23.08
CA LEU A 82 2.15 -2.95 -23.46
C LEU A 82 1.05 -1.93 -23.25
N VAL A 83 -0.17 -2.24 -23.68
CA VAL A 83 -1.31 -1.36 -23.44
C VAL A 83 -1.55 -1.21 -21.94
N GLY A 84 -1.55 -2.31 -21.18
CA GLY A 84 -1.72 -2.32 -19.74
C GLY A 84 -0.64 -1.51 -19.01
N PHE A 85 0.63 -1.72 -19.34
CA PHE A 85 1.73 -0.95 -18.79
C PHE A 85 1.57 0.54 -19.09
N LEU A 86 1.33 0.91 -20.35
CA LEU A 86 1.19 2.31 -20.75
C LEU A 86 -0.06 2.98 -20.17
N SER A 87 -1.15 2.26 -19.90
CA SER A 87 -2.35 2.83 -19.30
C SER A 87 -2.26 2.84 -17.78
N TYR A 88 -2.19 1.67 -17.15
CA TYR A 88 -2.21 1.50 -15.70
C TYR A 88 -1.00 2.15 -15.02
N THR A 89 0.21 1.88 -15.53
CA THR A 89 1.43 2.41 -14.91
C THR A 89 1.54 3.92 -15.09
N SER A 90 1.20 4.44 -16.27
CA SER A 90 1.23 5.89 -16.49
C SER A 90 0.18 6.62 -15.65
N LEU A 91 -1.01 6.02 -15.47
CA LEU A 91 -2.05 6.60 -14.62
C LEU A 91 -1.60 6.66 -13.16
N VAL A 92 -1.05 5.57 -12.63
CA VAL A 92 -0.61 5.50 -11.23
C VAL A 92 0.64 6.35 -10.99
N LEU A 93 1.59 6.36 -11.91
CA LEU A 93 2.74 7.26 -11.80
C LEU A 93 2.34 8.72 -11.91
N TYR A 94 1.38 9.08 -12.76
CA TYR A 94 0.87 10.44 -12.84
C TYR A 94 0.14 10.89 -11.57
N SER A 95 -0.57 9.99 -10.89
CA SER A 95 -1.24 10.34 -9.63
C SER A 95 -0.27 10.53 -8.47
N ASN A 96 0.89 9.88 -8.52
CA ASN A 96 1.82 9.80 -7.39
C ASN A 96 3.14 10.58 -7.61
N TYR A 97 3.43 10.96 -8.85
CA TYR A 97 4.68 11.63 -9.28
C TYR A 97 4.39 12.68 -10.36
N SER A 98 5.42 13.45 -10.73
CA SER A 98 5.30 14.43 -11.81
C SER A 98 5.06 13.78 -13.18
N ILE A 99 4.36 14.50 -14.06
CA ILE A 99 4.11 14.03 -15.44
C ILE A 99 5.40 13.75 -16.20
N GLY A 100 6.44 14.56 -15.99
CA GLY A 100 7.76 14.35 -16.60
C GLY A 100 8.39 13.03 -16.16
N PHE A 101 8.25 12.67 -14.88
CA PHE A 101 8.73 11.39 -14.36
C PHE A 101 7.96 10.20 -14.96
N ALA A 102 6.64 10.29 -15.03
CA ALA A 102 5.81 9.25 -15.65
C ALA A 102 6.18 9.04 -17.14
N MET A 103 6.32 10.13 -17.90
CA MET A 103 6.72 10.09 -19.31
C MET A 103 8.12 9.50 -19.51
N ALA A 104 9.09 9.88 -18.67
CA ALA A 104 10.45 9.34 -18.73
C ALA A 104 10.46 7.82 -18.51
N ASN A 105 9.72 7.32 -17.51
CA ASN A 105 9.60 5.89 -17.25
C ASN A 105 8.95 5.13 -18.42
N ALA A 106 7.86 5.67 -18.97
CA ALA A 106 7.22 5.08 -20.15
C ALA A 106 8.17 5.01 -21.34
N LEU A 107 8.95 6.07 -21.59
CA LEU A 107 9.93 6.13 -22.67
C LEU A 107 11.06 5.11 -22.47
N ILE A 108 11.64 5.04 -21.27
CA ILE A 108 12.70 4.06 -20.94
C ILE A 108 12.18 2.65 -21.19
N PHE A 109 10.96 2.35 -20.75
CA PHE A 109 10.36 1.03 -20.92
C PHE A 109 10.12 0.70 -22.40
N LEU A 110 9.60 1.64 -23.19
CA LEU A 110 9.44 1.50 -24.65
C LEU A 110 10.77 1.25 -25.37
N VAL A 111 11.81 2.00 -25.00
CA VAL A 111 13.16 1.82 -25.55
C VAL A 111 13.69 0.42 -25.22
N LEU A 112 13.63 0.00 -23.95
CA LEU A 112 14.12 -1.32 -23.53
C LEU A 112 13.37 -2.46 -24.24
N ILE A 113 12.05 -2.37 -24.37
CA ILE A 113 11.25 -3.37 -25.11
C ILE A 113 11.65 -3.43 -26.57
N THR A 114 11.80 -2.27 -27.21
CA THR A 114 12.15 -2.17 -28.63
C THR A 114 13.54 -2.74 -28.88
N LEU A 115 14.51 -2.33 -28.07
CA LEU A 115 15.89 -2.82 -28.13
C LEU A 115 15.97 -4.33 -27.87
N TYR A 116 15.30 -4.84 -26.83
CA TYR A 116 15.28 -6.27 -26.54
C TYR A 116 14.59 -7.06 -27.67
N SER A 117 13.53 -6.52 -28.25
CA SER A 117 12.82 -7.15 -29.36
C SER A 117 13.68 -7.26 -30.60
N LYS A 118 14.49 -6.23 -30.91
CA LYS A 118 15.39 -6.18 -32.06
C LYS A 118 16.67 -6.99 -31.87
N PHE A 119 17.36 -6.81 -30.74
CA PHE A 119 18.72 -7.31 -30.56
C PHE A 119 18.83 -8.61 -29.76
N LYS A 120 17.79 -8.97 -28.98
CA LYS A 120 17.80 -10.17 -28.10
C LYS A 120 19.03 -10.25 -27.17
N ASN A 121 19.60 -9.10 -26.83
CA ASN A 121 20.82 -9.00 -26.05
C ASN A 121 20.54 -9.24 -24.55
N ASN A 122 21.42 -10.01 -23.89
CA ASN A 122 21.25 -10.39 -22.49
C ASN A 122 21.37 -9.20 -21.51
N ILE A 123 22.23 -8.22 -21.79
CA ILE A 123 22.34 -7.00 -20.95
C ILE A 123 21.04 -6.20 -21.02
N ILE A 124 20.48 -6.06 -22.23
CA ILE A 124 19.20 -5.35 -22.42
C ILE A 124 18.07 -6.08 -21.69
N PHE A 125 18.08 -7.42 -21.70
CA PHE A 125 17.14 -8.22 -20.92
C PHE A 125 17.27 -7.98 -19.41
N VAL A 126 18.50 -7.97 -18.88
CA VAL A 126 18.75 -7.68 -17.46
C VAL A 126 18.23 -6.29 -17.08
N LEU A 127 18.57 -5.27 -17.86
CA LEU A 127 18.08 -3.91 -17.66
C LEU A 127 16.55 -3.85 -17.71
N PHE A 128 15.93 -4.56 -18.66
CA PHE A 128 14.48 -4.60 -18.79
C PHE A 128 13.79 -5.22 -17.56
N VAL A 129 14.32 -6.34 -17.04
CA VAL A 129 13.81 -7.00 -15.83
C VAL A 129 13.96 -6.10 -14.60
N ILE A 130 15.13 -5.48 -14.41
CA ILE A 130 15.38 -4.60 -13.26
C ILE A 130 14.48 -3.37 -13.32
N THR A 131 14.42 -2.68 -14.48
CA THR A 131 13.56 -1.51 -14.64
C THR A 131 12.09 -1.85 -14.42
N ASN A 132 11.61 -2.99 -14.92
CA ASN A 132 10.22 -3.43 -14.68
C ASN A 132 9.93 -3.61 -13.18
N ALA A 133 10.84 -4.24 -12.44
CA ALA A 133 10.69 -4.44 -11.00
C ALA A 133 10.80 -3.13 -10.21
N VAL A 134 11.69 -2.21 -10.61
CA VAL A 134 11.81 -0.88 -10.01
C VAL A 134 10.53 -0.08 -10.19
N VAL A 135 9.99 -0.02 -11.41
CA VAL A 135 8.74 0.69 -11.68
C VAL A 135 7.58 0.06 -10.91
N PHE A 136 7.51 -1.28 -10.86
CA PHE A 136 6.54 -1.98 -10.03
C PHE A 136 6.65 -1.62 -8.55
N GLY A 137 7.86 -1.41 -8.03
CA GLY A 137 8.06 -0.92 -6.68
C GLY A 137 7.55 0.51 -6.48
N LEU A 138 7.92 1.41 -7.38
CA LEU A 138 7.63 2.83 -7.26
C LEU A 138 6.14 3.18 -7.36
N ILE A 139 5.34 2.43 -8.12
CA ILE A 139 3.89 2.70 -8.23
C ILE A 139 3.13 2.57 -6.91
N HIS A 140 3.73 1.94 -5.89
CA HIS A 140 3.12 1.74 -4.58
C HIS A 140 3.32 2.90 -3.61
N TYR A 141 4.09 3.93 -4.00
CA TYR A 141 4.50 5.06 -3.17
C TYR A 141 4.31 6.38 -3.92
N SER A 142 4.29 7.50 -3.19
CA SER A 142 4.33 8.84 -3.75
C SER A 142 5.72 9.45 -3.67
N ALA A 143 5.94 10.56 -4.38
CA ALA A 143 7.20 11.27 -4.34
C ALA A 143 7.56 11.75 -2.91
N GLU A 144 6.54 12.13 -2.13
CA GLU A 144 6.67 12.63 -0.76
C GLU A 144 7.24 11.58 0.19
N ASP A 145 6.97 10.29 -0.04
CA ASP A 145 7.51 9.20 0.78
C ASP A 145 9.04 9.06 0.71
N PHE A 146 9.70 9.73 -0.23
CA PHE A 146 11.15 9.72 -0.40
C PHE A 146 11.82 11.05 0.01
N ILE A 147 11.04 12.03 0.46
CA ILE A 147 11.56 13.32 0.92
C ILE A 147 11.98 13.18 2.38
N GLY A 148 13.23 13.53 2.69
CA GLY A 148 13.73 13.62 4.07
C GLY A 148 14.14 12.29 4.72
N GLN A 149 13.71 11.14 4.18
CA GLN A 149 14.12 9.82 4.67
C GLN A 149 14.21 8.76 3.57
N LEU A 150 14.98 7.70 3.83
CA LEU A 150 14.98 6.50 3.00
C LEU A 150 13.70 5.71 3.25
N ASN A 151 13.03 5.27 2.18
CA ASN A 151 11.88 4.39 2.28
C ASN A 151 12.28 2.95 1.87
N PRO A 152 12.72 2.10 2.82
CA PRO A 152 13.16 0.74 2.52
C PRO A 152 12.01 -0.18 2.09
N TYR A 153 10.75 0.18 2.37
CA TYR A 153 9.61 -0.64 1.97
C TYR A 153 9.54 -0.82 0.45
N VAL A 154 10.05 0.12 -0.34
CA VAL A 154 10.15 -0.02 -1.80
C VAL A 154 10.95 -1.26 -2.22
N LEU A 155 11.98 -1.65 -1.44
CA LEU A 155 12.81 -2.82 -1.73
C LEU A 155 11.99 -4.11 -1.71
N THR A 156 10.99 -4.21 -0.82
CA THR A 156 10.11 -5.37 -0.76
C THR A 156 9.29 -5.51 -2.04
N GLN A 157 8.75 -4.41 -2.54
CA GLN A 157 7.95 -4.40 -3.77
C GLN A 157 8.81 -4.74 -5.00
N ILE A 158 10.03 -4.20 -5.06
CA ILE A 158 11.01 -4.55 -6.11
C ILE A 158 11.35 -6.05 -6.04
N ALA A 159 11.61 -6.58 -4.84
CA ALA A 159 11.94 -7.99 -4.66
C ALA A 159 10.80 -8.92 -5.10
N TRP A 160 9.56 -8.62 -4.69
CA TRP A 160 8.39 -9.37 -5.16
C TRP A 160 8.20 -9.26 -6.66
N GLY A 161 8.42 -8.07 -7.23
CA GLY A 161 8.34 -7.88 -8.67
C GLY A 161 9.36 -8.69 -9.46
N LEU A 162 10.58 -8.85 -8.94
CA LEU A 162 11.59 -9.76 -9.48
C LEU A 162 11.14 -11.23 -9.38
N LEU A 163 10.64 -11.66 -8.22
CA LEU A 163 10.17 -13.04 -8.03
C LEU A 163 9.02 -13.39 -8.98
N PHE A 164 8.02 -12.52 -9.12
CA PHE A 164 6.89 -12.75 -10.04
C PHE A 164 7.34 -12.77 -11.51
N THR A 165 8.35 -11.97 -11.85
CA THR A 165 8.99 -12.02 -13.18
C THR A 165 9.68 -13.36 -13.40
N TRP A 166 10.45 -13.86 -12.43
CA TRP A 166 11.10 -15.17 -12.52
C TRP A 166 10.08 -16.32 -12.63
N ILE A 167 8.98 -16.28 -11.87
CA ILE A 167 7.88 -17.25 -11.97
C ILE A 167 7.27 -17.21 -13.37
N THR A 168 7.03 -16.03 -13.93
CA THR A 168 6.47 -15.87 -15.29
C THR A 168 7.38 -16.49 -16.34
N ILE A 169 8.69 -16.24 -16.27
CA ILE A 169 9.69 -16.76 -17.21
C ILE A 169 9.80 -18.29 -17.13
N ASN A 170 9.75 -18.86 -15.93
CA ASN A 170 10.01 -20.27 -15.68
C ASN A 170 8.76 -21.16 -15.61
N SER A 171 7.57 -20.55 -15.62
CA SER A 171 6.29 -21.25 -15.58
C SER A 171 5.30 -20.60 -16.56
N ARG A 172 4.37 -19.79 -16.07
CA ARG A 172 3.37 -19.07 -16.87
C ARG A 172 2.86 -17.87 -16.10
N LEU A 173 2.37 -16.87 -16.82
CA LEU A 173 1.81 -15.64 -16.24
C LEU A 173 0.72 -15.91 -15.20
N THR A 174 -0.14 -16.90 -15.44
CA THR A 174 -1.20 -17.26 -14.49
C THR A 174 -0.67 -17.78 -13.16
N MET A 175 0.52 -18.40 -13.13
CA MET A 175 1.13 -18.81 -11.85
C MET A 175 1.65 -17.61 -11.07
N ALA A 176 2.17 -16.58 -11.73
CA ALA A 176 2.55 -15.33 -11.07
C ALA A 176 1.32 -14.64 -10.48
N MET A 177 0.19 -14.59 -11.22
CA MET A 177 -1.09 -14.04 -10.72
C MET A 177 -1.59 -14.78 -9.48
N VAL A 178 -1.61 -16.11 -9.50
CA VAL A 178 -2.05 -16.92 -8.36
C VAL A 178 -1.11 -16.73 -7.16
N PHE A 179 0.20 -16.72 -7.40
CA PHE A 179 1.17 -16.57 -6.31
C PHE A 179 1.12 -15.17 -5.68
N HIS A 180 1.01 -14.12 -6.50
CA HIS A 180 0.83 -12.75 -6.03
C HIS A 180 -0.50 -12.60 -5.27
N GLY A 181 -1.61 -13.12 -5.81
CA GLY A 181 -2.90 -13.09 -5.13
C GLY A 181 -2.90 -13.84 -3.80
N ALA A 182 -2.27 -15.01 -3.75
CA ALA A 182 -2.11 -15.77 -2.51
C ALA A 182 -1.28 -15.01 -1.46
N LEU A 183 -0.17 -14.38 -1.86
CA LEU A 183 0.64 -13.56 -0.97
C LEU A 183 -0.18 -12.40 -0.39
N ASN A 184 -0.90 -11.66 -1.24
CA ASN A 184 -1.74 -10.55 -0.79
C ASN A 184 -2.87 -11.04 0.11
N LEU A 185 -3.47 -12.20 -0.18
CA LEU A 185 -4.49 -12.79 0.68
C LEU A 185 -3.95 -13.11 2.07
N VAL A 186 -2.74 -13.68 2.17
CA VAL A 186 -2.10 -13.97 3.48
C VAL A 186 -1.88 -12.68 4.27
N LEU A 187 -1.32 -11.64 3.63
CA LEU A 187 -1.06 -10.35 4.28
C LEU A 187 -2.36 -9.66 4.72
N LEU A 188 -3.38 -9.63 3.86
CA LEU A 188 -4.67 -9.00 4.15
C LEU A 188 -5.48 -9.80 5.18
N THR A 189 -5.33 -11.13 5.22
CA THR A 189 -5.96 -11.96 6.25
C THR A 189 -5.31 -11.71 7.61
N ASN A 190 -3.98 -11.62 7.67
CA ASN A 190 -3.28 -11.27 8.90
C ASN A 190 -3.72 -9.88 9.41
N PHE A 191 -3.83 -8.91 8.50
CA PHE A 191 -4.37 -7.59 8.83
C PHE A 191 -5.81 -7.65 9.35
N LEU A 192 -6.70 -8.41 8.70
CA LEU A 192 -8.08 -8.61 9.16
C LEU A 192 -8.14 -9.23 10.57
N ILE A 193 -7.30 -10.23 10.85
CA ILE A 193 -7.25 -10.87 12.18
C ILE A 193 -6.95 -9.83 13.26
N ASN A 194 -5.96 -8.96 13.04
CA ASN A 194 -5.62 -7.88 13.99
C ASN A 194 -6.73 -6.84 14.15
N LEU A 195 -7.61 -6.68 13.15
CA LEU A 195 -8.75 -5.77 13.20
C LEU A 195 -10.02 -6.40 13.78
N GLN A 196 -10.10 -7.73 13.80
CA GLN A 196 -11.27 -8.45 14.30
C GLN A 196 -11.10 -8.87 15.76
N PHE A 197 -9.89 -9.25 16.17
CA PHE A 197 -9.60 -9.67 17.54
C PHE A 197 -8.89 -8.56 18.30
N VAL A 198 -9.67 -7.59 18.76
CA VAL A 198 -9.20 -6.36 19.41
C VAL A 198 -9.43 -6.41 20.91
N SER A 199 -8.73 -5.56 21.67
CA SER A 199 -8.95 -5.44 23.11
C SER A 199 -10.33 -4.86 23.41
N GLU A 200 -10.98 -5.37 24.45
CA GLU A 200 -12.21 -4.78 24.99
C GLU A 200 -11.92 -3.61 25.96
N GLU A 201 -10.65 -3.31 26.24
CA GLU A 201 -10.28 -2.22 27.14
C GLU A 201 -10.59 -0.85 26.53
N THR A 202 -11.15 0.03 27.36
CA THR A 202 -11.38 1.43 26.99
C THR A 202 -10.22 2.28 27.47
N THR A 203 -9.52 2.91 26.53
CA THR A 203 -8.45 3.86 26.83
C THR A 203 -9.06 5.24 27.05
N VAL A 204 -8.53 5.96 28.03
CA VAL A 204 -8.91 7.35 28.32
C VAL A 204 -7.65 8.18 28.41
N ILE A 205 -7.57 9.20 27.56
CA ILE A 205 -6.48 10.17 27.52
C ILE A 205 -7.04 11.57 27.70
N GLU A 206 -6.26 12.42 28.35
CA GLU A 206 -6.69 13.78 28.66
C GLU A 206 -5.49 14.72 28.60
N LYS A 207 -5.63 15.80 27.85
CA LYS A 207 -4.64 16.86 27.75
C LYS A 207 -5.34 18.19 27.53
N ASP A 208 -4.88 19.20 28.25
CA ASP A 208 -5.50 20.52 28.31
C ASP A 208 -7.03 20.42 28.59
N ASN A 209 -7.83 20.91 27.65
CA ASN A 209 -9.29 20.96 27.72
C ASN A 209 -9.98 19.89 26.87
N VAL A 210 -9.24 18.85 26.44
CA VAL A 210 -9.75 17.76 25.62
C VAL A 210 -9.54 16.43 26.34
N LYS A 211 -10.61 15.65 26.44
CA LYS A 211 -10.56 14.27 26.92
C LYS A 211 -11.09 13.34 25.84
N ILE A 212 -10.34 12.29 25.52
CA ILE A 212 -10.72 11.27 24.55
C ILE A 212 -10.84 9.95 25.29
N SER A 213 -12.01 9.33 25.20
CA SER A 213 -12.21 7.93 25.54
C SER A 213 -12.44 7.15 24.27
N TYR A 214 -11.68 6.09 24.06
CA TYR A 214 -11.82 5.25 22.87
C TYR A 214 -11.63 3.77 23.16
N GLN A 215 -12.32 2.96 22.37
CA GLN A 215 -12.24 1.52 22.38
C GLN A 215 -12.27 1.05 20.93
N GLN A 216 -11.28 0.27 20.50
CA GLN A 216 -11.33 -0.36 19.19
C GLN A 216 -12.43 -1.42 19.18
N VAL A 217 -13.17 -1.53 18.08
CA VAL A 217 -14.21 -2.53 17.92
C VAL A 217 -13.92 -3.43 16.71
N PRO A 218 -14.37 -4.70 16.73
CA PRO A 218 -14.14 -5.61 15.62
C PRO A 218 -14.74 -5.06 14.32
N VAL A 219 -13.95 -5.09 13.24
CA VAL A 219 -14.31 -4.45 11.97
C VAL A 219 -15.50 -5.12 11.24
N LEU A 220 -15.84 -6.37 11.57
CA LEU A 220 -16.96 -7.10 10.95
C LEU A 220 -18.25 -7.11 11.77
N ASP A 221 -18.24 -6.62 13.01
CA ASP A 221 -19.37 -6.79 13.94
C ASP A 221 -20.56 -5.86 13.62
N SER A 222 -20.33 -4.71 12.98
CA SER A 222 -21.38 -3.79 12.57
C SER A 222 -20.95 -2.93 11.40
N ASN A 223 -21.90 -2.60 10.52
CA ASN A 223 -21.71 -1.57 9.49
C ASN A 223 -22.38 -0.23 9.86
N ASN A 224 -23.12 -0.19 10.98
CA ASN A 224 -23.81 1.01 11.40
C ASN A 224 -22.82 1.93 12.12
N THR A 225 -22.37 2.96 11.42
CA THR A 225 -21.61 4.06 11.99
C THR A 225 -22.59 5.14 12.43
N THR A 226 -22.47 5.60 13.69
CA THR A 226 -23.26 6.75 14.17
C THR A 226 -22.33 7.80 14.77
N VAL A 227 -22.62 9.06 14.50
CA VAL A 227 -21.94 10.21 15.11
C VAL A 227 -23.00 11.11 15.70
N ASN A 228 -22.96 11.27 17.02
CA ASN A 228 -23.84 12.15 17.76
C ASN A 228 -23.05 13.36 18.27
N TYR A 229 -23.69 14.52 18.20
CA TYR A 229 -23.11 15.79 18.63
C TYR A 229 -23.92 16.33 19.79
N GLU A 230 -23.21 16.59 20.87
CA GLU A 230 -23.69 17.31 22.04
C GLU A 230 -22.88 18.62 22.13
N PRO A 231 -23.32 19.63 22.91
CA PRO A 231 -22.66 20.93 22.97
C PRO A 231 -21.16 20.85 23.30
N ASP A 232 -20.80 19.99 24.25
CA ASP A 232 -19.47 19.79 24.80
C ASP A 232 -18.85 18.44 24.40
N LYS A 233 -19.56 17.63 23.61
CA LYS A 233 -19.19 16.23 23.39
C LYS A 233 -19.47 15.73 21.98
N VAL A 234 -18.57 14.89 21.47
CA VAL A 234 -18.72 14.15 20.22
C VAL A 234 -18.65 12.66 20.51
N ILE A 235 -19.69 11.92 20.15
CA ILE A 235 -19.79 10.47 20.38
C ILE A 235 -19.83 9.76 19.04
N GLY A 236 -18.78 9.03 18.72
CA GLY A 236 -18.71 8.16 17.55
C GLY A 236 -18.89 6.71 17.96
N LYS A 237 -19.77 5.97 17.28
CA LYS A 237 -19.85 4.50 17.42
C LYS A 237 -19.47 3.84 16.11
N ASN A 238 -18.64 2.81 16.20
CA ASN A 238 -18.17 2.05 15.05
C ASN A 238 -17.69 2.96 13.88
N THR A 239 -16.90 3.97 14.24
CA THR A 239 -16.42 4.98 13.29
C THR A 239 -14.93 4.80 13.03
N THR A 240 -14.47 5.21 11.85
CA THR A 240 -13.03 5.32 11.56
C THR A 240 -12.52 6.68 12.04
N ILE A 241 -11.22 6.80 12.28
CA ILE A 241 -10.61 8.09 12.62
C ILE A 241 -10.84 9.10 11.49
N LYS A 242 -10.71 8.69 10.22
CA LYS A 242 -10.99 9.56 9.09
C LYS A 242 -12.42 10.09 9.09
N SER A 243 -13.41 9.23 9.31
CA SER A 243 -14.81 9.66 9.40
C SER A 243 -15.05 10.61 10.57
N LEU A 244 -14.39 10.37 11.71
CA LEU A 244 -14.40 11.27 12.86
C LEU A 244 -13.82 12.65 12.49
N LEU A 245 -12.65 12.70 11.86
CA LEU A 245 -12.01 13.97 11.48
C LEU A 245 -12.79 14.72 10.38
N ASP A 246 -13.27 14.02 9.35
CA ASP A 246 -13.92 14.61 8.20
C ASP A 246 -15.36 15.09 8.50
N VAL A 247 -16.09 14.40 9.38
CA VAL A 247 -17.53 14.63 9.62
C VAL A 247 -17.79 15.15 11.03
N ALA A 248 -17.17 14.55 12.05
CA ALA A 248 -17.49 14.82 13.45
C ALA A 248 -16.88 16.12 13.98
N LEU A 249 -15.78 16.59 13.39
CA LEU A 249 -15.12 17.81 13.85
C LEU A 249 -15.52 19.07 13.06
N TYR A 250 -16.14 18.91 11.89
CA TYR A 250 -16.60 19.99 11.00
C TYR A 250 -15.53 21.08 10.77
N ASP A 251 -14.26 20.67 10.69
CA ASP A 251 -13.15 21.58 10.39
C ASP A 251 -12.65 21.30 8.97
N SER A 252 -12.96 22.22 8.05
CA SER A 252 -12.52 22.15 6.66
C SER A 252 -10.99 22.13 6.53
N ASN A 253 -10.27 22.58 7.57
CA ASN A 253 -8.82 22.54 7.60
C ASN A 253 -8.25 21.18 7.96
N LEU A 254 -9.03 20.21 8.46
CA LEU A 254 -8.53 18.87 8.76
C LEU A 254 -8.74 17.87 7.61
N LYS A 255 -9.74 18.15 6.76
CA LYS A 255 -10.15 17.23 5.69
C LYS A 255 -8.97 16.88 4.78
N GLY A 256 -8.63 15.60 4.74
CA GLY A 256 -7.53 15.08 3.90
C GLY A 256 -6.12 15.46 4.36
N LYS A 257 -5.93 16.11 5.51
CA LYS A 257 -4.59 16.41 6.05
C LYS A 257 -4.00 15.32 6.93
N TYR A 258 -4.84 14.43 7.45
CA TYR A 258 -4.43 13.35 8.33
C TYR A 258 -5.03 12.03 7.84
N SER A 259 -4.34 10.93 8.12
CA SER A 259 -4.77 9.56 7.85
C SER A 259 -4.65 8.70 9.10
N SER A 260 -5.53 7.71 9.24
CA SER A 260 -5.50 6.73 10.34
C SER A 260 -4.32 5.79 10.21
N ILE A 261 -3.39 5.74 11.18
CA ILE A 261 -2.19 4.86 11.11
C ILE A 261 -2.54 3.39 10.89
N VAL A 262 -3.65 2.93 11.49
CA VAL A 262 -4.27 1.64 11.18
C VAL A 262 -5.48 1.91 10.28
N PRO A 263 -5.36 1.75 8.95
CA PRO A 263 -6.47 2.03 8.04
C PRO A 263 -7.67 1.14 8.36
N VAL A 264 -8.88 1.64 8.11
CA VAL A 264 -10.15 0.90 8.26
C VAL A 264 -10.50 0.43 9.68
N ALA A 265 -9.61 0.62 10.66
CA ALA A 265 -9.89 0.35 12.06
C ALA A 265 -11.13 1.13 12.53
N ARG A 266 -11.92 0.47 13.36
CA ARG A 266 -13.19 0.97 13.87
C ARG A 266 -13.10 1.16 15.35
N TYR A 267 -13.72 2.22 15.83
CA TYR A 267 -13.68 2.58 17.23
C TYR A 267 -15.02 3.11 17.70
N ASN A 268 -15.27 2.93 18.98
CA ASN A 268 -16.19 3.77 19.74
C ASN A 268 -15.39 4.90 20.35
N PHE A 269 -15.70 6.14 20.00
CA PHE A 269 -15.06 7.35 20.52
C PHE A 269 -16.05 8.16 21.35
N THR A 270 -15.51 8.80 22.37
CA THR A 270 -16.13 9.88 23.12
C THR A 270 -15.08 10.97 23.29
N ILE A 271 -15.36 12.15 22.75
CA ILE A 271 -14.48 13.33 22.87
C ILE A 271 -15.25 14.38 23.66
N GLU A 272 -14.69 14.82 24.78
CA GLU A 272 -15.26 15.83 25.68
C GLU A 272 -14.40 17.09 25.65
N PHE A 273 -15.02 18.25 25.47
CA PHE A 273 -14.40 19.57 25.43
C PHE A 273 -14.83 20.38 26.65
N LYS A 274 -13.89 20.70 27.56
CA LYS A 274 -14.21 21.25 28.89
C LYS A 274 -14.69 22.71 28.92
N ASP A 275 -14.43 23.49 27.86
CA ASP A 275 -14.64 24.96 27.82
C ASP A 275 -15.61 25.43 26.71
N ASP A 276 -16.55 24.58 26.26
CA ASP A 276 -17.49 24.82 25.14
C ASP A 276 -16.85 25.20 23.79
N LYS A 277 -15.52 25.28 23.72
CA LYS A 277 -14.74 25.52 22.51
C LYS A 277 -14.08 24.22 22.09
N ARG A 278 -14.40 23.77 20.88
CA ARG A 278 -13.74 22.62 20.23
C ARG A 278 -12.27 22.97 19.98
N ASN A 279 -11.39 22.58 20.90
CA ASN A 279 -9.95 22.72 20.72
C ASN A 279 -9.41 21.59 19.81
N VAL A 280 -9.59 21.77 18.50
CA VAL A 280 -9.19 20.79 17.49
C VAL A 280 -7.67 20.57 17.47
N ALA A 281 -6.86 21.58 17.77
CA ALA A 281 -5.40 21.47 17.78
C ALA A 281 -4.92 20.49 18.86
N ALA A 282 -5.40 20.64 20.10
CA ALA A 282 -5.06 19.74 21.20
C ALA A 282 -5.55 18.30 20.95
N LEU A 283 -6.71 18.15 20.30
CA LEU A 283 -7.22 16.84 19.88
C LEU A 283 -6.29 16.16 18.86
N ILE A 284 -5.81 16.88 17.84
CA ILE A 284 -4.89 16.30 16.86
C ILE A 284 -3.57 15.92 17.52
N GLU A 285 -3.03 16.75 18.40
CA GLU A 285 -1.80 16.46 19.13
C GLU A 285 -1.93 15.17 19.94
N LEU A 286 -3.03 15.02 20.68
CA LEU A 286 -3.35 13.79 21.42
C LEU A 286 -3.44 12.55 20.49
N LEU A 287 -4.10 12.66 19.34
CA LEU A 287 -4.21 11.56 18.38
C LEU A 287 -2.86 11.20 17.74
N GLN A 288 -1.92 12.15 17.64
CA GLN A 288 -0.57 11.90 17.15
C GLN A 288 0.31 11.25 18.23
N GLU A 289 0.20 11.70 19.48
CA GLU A 289 0.91 11.11 20.63
C GLU A 289 0.52 9.65 20.86
N GLU A 290 -0.75 9.30 20.64
CA GLU A 290 -1.25 7.91 20.70
C GLU A 290 -1.05 7.10 19.41
N GLU A 291 -0.27 7.62 18.45
CA GLU A 291 -0.02 6.96 17.16
C GLU A 291 -1.30 6.54 16.42
N MET A 292 -2.38 7.32 16.57
CA MET A 292 -3.66 7.07 15.90
C MET A 292 -3.73 7.73 14.51
N VAL A 293 -3.05 8.87 14.33
CA VAL A 293 -3.02 9.61 13.05
C VAL A 293 -1.62 9.98 12.60
N ILE A 294 -1.44 9.99 11.28
CA ILE A 294 -0.25 10.53 10.61
C ILE A 294 -0.66 11.68 9.70
N LYS A 295 0.21 12.68 9.57
CA LYS A 295 0.02 13.81 8.65
C LYS A 295 0.37 13.37 7.23
N ASN A 296 -0.49 13.73 6.27
CA ASN A 296 -0.30 13.47 4.84
C ASN A 296 0.70 14.43 4.20
#